data_AF-A0A6A4GYE4-F1
#
_entry.id   AF-A0A6A4GYE4-F1
#
_cell.length_a   1.000
_cell.length_b   1.000
_cell.length_c   1.000
_cell.angle_alpha   90.00
_cell.angle_beta   90.00
_cell.angle_gamma   90.00
#
_symmetry.space_group_name_H-M   'P 1'
#
loop_
_entity.id
_entity.type
_entity.pdbx_description
1 polymer ?
#
loop_
_entity_poly.entity_id
_entity_poly.type
_entity_poly.pdbx_seq_one_letter_code
_entity_poly.pdbx_strand_id
1 'polypeptide(L)'
;MLQSVCLIITQVLVGSPRPNLLQLLLREPYIQGQLPYLEKAVTWAGNHSLKFIVDLHCAPASQNGFDNSGHRIPFPQSQADQTNIQRTDAIIKTIANMFKGNTNVVPIIAPLNEPTGFEGRAVLDTARQGSISLLPAGTSKLTSFGTGTTDMATFGTLTDPLKKAILTVLLHDAFQPLSYWNGFMNLPGWQGVAMDTHIYQMFSDADVARTNAQYISAACQMEDSSELGLWLIVGKWTPATTDCAKYLNGRGIGARYDGEN
;
A
#
# COMPACT_ATOMS: atom_id res chain seq x y z
N MET A 1 -22.28 1.29 -7.74
CA MET A 1 -21.26 1.18 -8.80
C MET A 1 -20.02 1.92 -8.29
N LEU A 2 -19.08 1.21 -7.66
CA LEU A 2 -17.79 1.81 -7.25
C LEU A 2 -16.98 2.02 -8.53
N GLN A 3 -17.02 3.23 -9.08
CA GLN A 3 -16.00 3.62 -10.05
C GLN A 3 -14.72 3.81 -9.26
N SER A 4 -13.88 2.77 -9.22
CA SER A 4 -12.50 2.87 -8.74
C SER A 4 -11.71 3.68 -9.76
N VAL A 5 -11.83 5.00 -9.69
CA VAL A 5 -10.74 5.87 -10.13
C VAL A 5 -9.66 5.66 -9.06
N CYS A 6 -8.78 4.69 -9.27
CA CYS A 6 -7.53 4.58 -8.54
C CYS A 6 -6.68 5.78 -8.96
N LEU A 7 -7.03 6.94 -8.43
CA LEU A 7 -6.23 8.15 -8.54
C LEU A 7 -5.08 7.91 -7.56
N ILE A 8 -4.02 7.25 -8.04
CA ILE A 8 -2.74 7.11 -7.34
C ILE A 8 -2.09 8.51 -7.33
N ILE A 9 -2.66 9.39 -6.51
CA ILE A 9 -2.08 10.65 -6.04
C ILE A 9 -1.76 10.33 -4.59
N THR A 10 -0.53 10.07 -4.19
CA THR A 10 0.72 10.71 -4.59
C THR A 10 1.84 9.85 -4.03
N GLN A 11 3.06 9.97 -4.55
CA GLN A 11 4.24 9.79 -3.72
C GLN A 11 4.13 10.79 -2.56
N VAL A 12 3.40 10.44 -1.50
CA VAL A 12 3.23 11.31 -0.35
C VAL A 12 4.41 11.07 0.56
N LEU A 13 5.54 11.70 0.24
CA LEU A 13 6.41 12.20 1.30
C LEU A 13 5.67 13.40 1.90
N VAL A 14 4.70 13.10 2.77
CA VAL A 14 3.74 14.06 3.34
C VAL A 14 4.45 15.12 4.20
N GLY A 15 4.96 16.19 3.61
CA GLY A 15 5.39 17.37 4.37
C GLY A 15 4.24 18.38 4.48
N SER A 16 3.67 18.55 5.67
CA SER A 16 2.79 19.67 6.03
C SER A 16 3.62 20.81 6.61
N PRO A 17 3.18 22.08 6.53
CA PRO A 17 3.67 23.13 7.42
C PRO A 17 3.29 22.89 8.90
N ARG A 18 2.49 21.85 9.21
CA ARG A 18 2.32 21.36 10.58
C ARG A 18 3.63 20.66 11.03
N PRO A 19 4.26 21.08 12.14
CA PRO A 19 5.65 20.77 12.47
C PRO A 19 6.05 19.29 12.67
N ASN A 20 5.16 18.31 12.47
CA ASN A 20 5.40 16.90 12.87
C ASN A 20 5.09 15.85 11.78
N LEU A 21 4.80 16.22 10.53
CA LEU A 21 4.33 15.23 9.56
C LEU A 21 5.46 14.43 8.88
N LEU A 22 6.65 15.02 8.74
CA LEU A 22 7.87 14.35 8.29
C LEU A 22 9.06 15.25 8.56
N GLN A 23 9.98 14.82 9.42
CA GLN A 23 11.33 15.38 9.44
C GLN A 23 12.13 14.64 8.36
N LEU A 24 12.35 15.31 7.23
CA LEU A 24 13.36 14.85 6.28
C LEU A 24 14.70 14.81 7.02
N LEU A 25 15.44 13.72 6.84
CA LEU A 25 16.81 13.71 7.33
C LEU A 25 17.62 14.71 6.50
N LEU A 26 18.64 15.33 7.11
CA LEU A 26 19.45 16.41 6.52
C LEU A 26 20.10 16.05 5.16
N ARG A 27 20.04 14.77 4.76
CA ARG A 27 20.61 14.21 3.52
C ARG A 27 19.56 13.73 2.50
N GLU A 28 18.27 13.81 2.80
CA GLU A 28 17.21 13.43 1.86
C GLU A 28 16.94 14.59 0.88
N PRO A 29 17.06 14.39 -0.45
CA PRO A 29 16.99 15.46 -1.44
C PRO A 29 15.55 15.86 -1.82
N TYR A 30 14.55 15.33 -1.14
CA TYR A 30 13.15 15.50 -1.50
C TYR A 30 12.61 16.87 -1.10
N ILE A 31 11.73 17.42 -1.92
CA ILE A 31 11.01 18.66 -1.63
C ILE A 31 9.67 18.31 -0.98
N GLN A 32 9.27 19.09 0.02
CA GLN A 32 7.96 18.99 0.68
C GLN A 32 6.94 19.93 0.05
N GLY A 33 5.64 19.64 0.21
CA GLY A 33 4.54 20.50 -0.26
C GLY A 33 3.39 19.76 -0.94
N GLN A 34 3.39 18.44 -0.92
CA GLN A 34 2.38 17.56 -1.54
C GLN A 34 1.07 17.56 -0.77
N LEU A 35 1.12 17.75 0.57
CA LEU A 35 -0.05 17.59 1.41
C LEU A 35 -1.23 18.50 1.03
N PRO A 36 -1.06 19.81 0.76
CA PRO A 36 -2.18 20.64 0.32
C PRO A 36 -2.85 20.14 -0.96
N TYR A 37 -2.14 19.41 -1.82
CA TYR A 37 -2.72 18.80 -3.03
C TYR A 37 -3.48 17.51 -2.71
N LEU A 38 -2.98 16.70 -1.77
CA LEU A 38 -3.73 15.56 -1.24
C LEU A 38 -5.05 16.01 -0.60
N GLU A 39 -5.02 17.05 0.25
CA GLU A 39 -6.22 17.59 0.88
C GLU A 39 -7.22 18.12 -0.16
N LYS A 40 -6.74 18.84 -1.19
CA LYS A 40 -7.57 19.27 -2.33
C LYS A 40 -8.18 18.09 -3.08
N ALA A 41 -7.41 17.04 -3.37
CA ALA A 41 -7.89 15.85 -4.07
C ALA A 41 -8.99 15.13 -3.27
N VAL A 42 -8.82 15.01 -1.95
CA VAL A 42 -9.86 14.47 -1.06
C VAL A 42 -11.12 15.36 -1.06
N THR A 43 -10.97 16.69 -1.02
CA THR A 43 -12.12 17.60 -1.15
C THR A 43 -12.85 17.43 -2.49
N TRP A 44 -12.11 17.36 -3.60
CA TRP A 44 -12.70 17.13 -4.92
C TRP A 44 -13.42 15.79 -4.99
N ALA A 45 -12.82 14.72 -4.47
CA ALA A 45 -13.46 13.41 -4.42
C ALA A 45 -14.80 13.47 -3.67
N GLY A 46 -14.83 14.11 -2.49
CA GLY A 46 -16.05 14.32 -1.71
C GLY A 46 -17.12 15.10 -2.48
N ASN A 47 -16.74 16.18 -3.15
CA ASN A 47 -17.66 17.01 -3.95
C ASN A 47 -18.27 16.26 -5.14
N HIS A 48 -17.59 15.23 -5.64
CA HIS A 48 -18.03 14.41 -6.77
C HIS A 48 -18.56 13.03 -6.36
N SER A 49 -18.87 12.82 -5.07
CA SER A 49 -19.32 11.52 -4.54
C SER A 49 -18.37 10.35 -4.80
N LEU A 50 -17.09 10.63 -5.03
CA LEU A 50 -16.04 9.63 -5.17
C LEU A 50 -15.50 9.24 -3.80
N LYS A 51 -15.04 8.00 -3.70
CA LYS A 51 -14.24 7.52 -2.56
C LYS A 51 -12.76 7.61 -2.92
N PHE A 52 -11.94 7.75 -1.90
CA PHE A 52 -10.50 7.94 -2.03
C PHE A 52 -9.76 6.91 -1.17
N ILE A 53 -8.81 6.20 -1.77
CA ILE A 53 -7.88 5.33 -1.06
C ILE A 53 -6.60 6.13 -0.89
N VAL A 54 -6.11 6.30 0.34
CA VAL A 54 -4.80 6.93 0.56
C VAL A 54 -3.75 5.85 0.70
N ASP A 55 -2.80 5.81 -0.24
CA ASP A 55 -1.73 4.82 -0.30
C ASP A 55 -0.37 5.45 0.02
N LEU A 56 0.35 4.86 0.99
CA LEU A 56 1.74 5.22 1.24
C LEU A 56 2.65 4.47 0.26
N HIS A 57 2.98 5.16 -0.82
CA HIS A 57 3.69 4.55 -1.94
C HIS A 57 5.20 4.33 -1.71
N CYS A 58 5.79 5.05 -0.75
CA CYS A 58 7.24 5.14 -0.56
C CYS A 58 7.58 5.06 0.92
N ALA A 59 8.44 4.11 1.30
CA ALA A 59 9.07 4.07 2.61
C ALA A 59 10.51 4.63 2.54
N PRO A 60 11.05 5.19 3.65
CA PRO A 60 12.47 5.56 3.74
C PRO A 60 13.38 4.39 3.35
N ALA A 61 14.42 4.70 2.57
CA ALA A 61 15.36 3.73 2.00
C ALA A 61 14.75 2.66 1.06
N SER A 62 13.50 2.85 0.62
CA SER A 62 12.76 1.96 -0.29
C SER A 62 12.41 0.58 0.28
N GLN A 63 11.15 0.21 0.13
CA GLN A 63 10.59 -1.10 0.47
C GLN A 63 10.69 -2.13 -0.67
N ASN A 64 11.09 -1.69 -1.88
CA ASN A 64 11.07 -2.54 -3.07
C ASN A 64 12.25 -2.37 -4.04
N GLY A 65 13.08 -1.34 -3.87
CA GLY A 65 14.17 -1.01 -4.80
C GLY A 65 13.72 -0.46 -6.16
N PHE A 66 12.41 -0.36 -6.41
CA PHE A 66 11.86 0.17 -7.66
C PHE A 66 11.90 1.70 -7.67
N ASP A 67 11.94 2.31 -8.86
CA ASP A 67 11.88 3.78 -8.99
C ASP A 67 10.56 4.38 -8.49
N ASN A 68 9.46 3.62 -8.56
CA ASN A 68 8.15 4.05 -8.04
C ASN A 68 8.16 4.36 -6.53
N SER A 69 9.07 3.76 -5.76
CA SER A 69 9.29 4.04 -4.33
C SER A 69 10.08 5.33 -4.08
N GLY A 70 10.47 6.05 -5.13
CA GLY A 70 11.26 7.29 -5.05
C GLY A 70 12.77 7.08 -4.95
N HIS A 71 13.22 5.86 -4.64
CA HIS A 71 14.64 5.54 -4.52
C HIS A 71 14.95 4.18 -5.16
N ARG A 72 15.38 4.20 -6.43
CA ARG A 72 15.77 3.00 -7.16
C ARG A 72 17.12 2.48 -6.65
N ILE A 73 17.11 1.28 -6.10
CA ILE A 73 18.29 0.59 -5.55
C ILE A 73 18.21 -0.92 -5.83
N PRO A 74 19.35 -1.65 -5.90
CA PRO A 74 19.33 -3.07 -6.25
C PRO A 74 18.57 -3.97 -5.27
N PHE A 75 18.49 -3.58 -3.99
CA PHE A 75 17.80 -4.33 -2.94
C PHE A 75 17.08 -3.36 -2.01
N PRO A 76 15.87 -3.68 -1.54
CA PRO A 76 15.14 -2.84 -0.60
C PRO A 76 15.94 -2.67 0.70
N GLN A 77 15.94 -1.47 1.28
CA GLN A 77 16.67 -1.16 2.51
C GLN A 77 15.80 -0.63 3.64
N SER A 78 14.49 -0.43 3.41
CA SER A 78 13.57 0.03 4.46
C SER A 78 13.53 -0.89 5.68
N GLN A 79 13.65 -2.20 5.49
CA GLN A 79 13.64 -3.23 6.54
C GLN A 79 15.00 -3.39 7.24
N ALA A 80 16.07 -2.84 6.69
CA ALA A 80 17.43 -3.02 7.21
C ALA A 80 17.75 -2.13 8.42
N ASP A 81 16.96 -1.08 8.65
CA ASP A 81 17.14 -0.13 9.75
C ASP A 81 15.80 0.11 10.46
N GLN A 82 15.77 -0.14 11.77
CA GLN A 82 14.60 0.08 12.60
C GLN A 82 14.11 1.54 12.55
N THR A 83 15.00 2.50 12.33
CA THR A 83 14.68 3.92 12.16
C THR A 83 13.79 4.15 10.95
N ASN A 84 14.05 3.46 9.84
CA ASN A 84 13.20 3.54 8.64
C ASN A 84 11.81 2.98 8.92
N ILE A 85 11.73 1.83 9.60
CA ILE A 85 10.46 1.21 10.01
C ILE A 85 9.65 2.16 10.92
N GLN A 86 10.29 2.74 11.95
CA GLN A 86 9.64 3.67 12.87
C GLN A 86 9.17 4.95 12.18
N ARG A 87 9.94 5.47 11.23
CA ARG A 87 9.55 6.64 10.42
C ARG A 87 8.35 6.31 9.54
N THR A 88 8.37 5.18 8.82
CA THR A 88 7.22 4.71 8.03
C THR A 88 5.97 4.60 8.89
N ASP A 89 6.08 3.94 10.06
CA ASP A 89 4.99 3.77 11.03
C ASP A 89 4.42 5.11 11.51
N ALA A 90 5.28 6.07 11.86
CA ALA A 90 4.87 7.41 12.29
C ALA A 90 4.13 8.17 11.18
N ILE A 91 4.60 8.08 9.92
CA ILE A 91 3.96 8.72 8.76
C ILE A 91 2.55 8.18 8.59
N ILE A 92 2.41 6.86 8.53
CA ILE A 92 1.13 6.24 8.22
C ILE A 92 0.12 6.40 9.35
N LYS A 93 0.56 6.36 10.62
CA LYS A 93 -0.28 6.74 11.77
C LYS A 93 -0.75 8.19 11.68
N THR A 94 0.08 9.08 11.16
CA THR A 94 -0.33 10.48 10.99
C THR A 94 -1.34 10.64 9.87
N ILE A 95 -1.13 9.98 8.72
CA ILE A 95 -2.12 9.92 7.62
C ILE A 95 -3.46 9.36 8.12
N ALA A 96 -3.44 8.25 8.87
CA ALA A 96 -4.65 7.67 9.46
C ALA A 96 -5.36 8.65 10.40
N ASN A 97 -4.61 9.36 11.24
CA ASN A 97 -5.18 10.38 12.12
C ASN A 97 -5.75 11.60 11.37
N MET A 98 -5.21 11.96 10.21
CA MET A 98 -5.75 13.05 9.38
C MET A 98 -7.14 12.71 8.82
N PHE A 99 -7.35 11.46 8.42
CA PHE A 99 -8.57 11.05 7.71
C PHE A 99 -9.59 10.28 8.55
N LYS A 100 -9.30 9.98 9.83
CA LYS A 100 -10.22 9.27 10.73
C LYS A 100 -11.60 9.88 10.88
N GLY A 101 -11.72 11.21 10.74
CA GLY A 101 -12.99 11.95 10.79
C GLY A 101 -13.70 12.05 9.45
N ASN A 102 -13.09 11.58 8.36
CA ASN A 102 -13.58 11.71 6.99
C ASN A 102 -13.69 10.35 6.27
N THR A 103 -14.07 9.30 7.01
CA THR A 103 -14.22 7.94 6.45
C THR A 103 -15.32 7.83 5.40
N ASN A 104 -16.21 8.84 5.31
CA ASN A 104 -17.16 8.97 4.20
C ASN A 104 -16.47 9.20 2.85
N VAL A 105 -15.36 9.93 2.80
CA VAL A 105 -14.62 10.18 1.54
C VAL A 105 -13.37 9.31 1.47
N VAL A 106 -12.67 9.14 2.58
CA VAL A 106 -11.46 8.31 2.70
C VAL A 106 -11.75 7.06 3.53
N PRO A 107 -12.45 6.06 2.99
CA PRO A 107 -12.79 4.86 3.73
C PRO A 107 -11.61 3.89 3.89
N ILE A 108 -10.54 4.03 3.10
CA ILE A 108 -9.44 3.06 3.03
C ILE A 108 -8.07 3.76 3.05
N ILE A 109 -7.12 3.18 3.79
CA ILE A 109 -5.70 3.54 3.75
C ILE A 109 -4.87 2.29 3.45
N ALA A 110 -3.96 2.39 2.47
CA ALA A 110 -2.99 1.37 2.16
C ALA A 110 -1.65 1.68 2.87
N PRO A 111 -1.19 0.82 3.80
CA PRO A 111 -0.02 1.12 4.65
C PRO A 111 1.30 1.26 3.91
N LEU A 112 1.47 0.46 2.86
CA LEU A 112 2.72 0.36 2.13
C LEU A 112 2.50 -0.33 0.78
N ASN A 113 2.79 0.37 -0.30
CA ASN A 113 2.75 -0.15 -1.66
C ASN A 113 3.89 -1.15 -1.93
N GLU A 114 3.56 -2.30 -2.53
CA GLU A 114 4.50 -3.22 -3.20
C GLU A 114 5.80 -3.54 -2.44
N PRO A 115 5.80 -3.91 -1.15
CA PRO A 115 7.02 -4.44 -0.54
C PRO A 115 7.44 -5.73 -1.26
N THR A 116 8.71 -5.83 -1.66
CA THR A 116 9.21 -6.98 -2.45
C THR A 116 9.46 -8.20 -1.56
N GLY A 117 8.38 -8.87 -1.15
CA GLY A 117 8.43 -10.02 -0.24
C GLY A 117 9.33 -11.16 -0.73
N PHE A 118 9.50 -11.30 -2.05
CA PHE A 118 10.42 -12.27 -2.66
C PHE A 118 11.91 -12.00 -2.40
N GLU A 119 12.29 -10.80 -1.93
CA GLU A 119 13.67 -10.48 -1.51
C GLU A 119 14.05 -11.10 -0.16
N GLY A 120 13.06 -11.59 0.59
CA GLY A 120 13.29 -12.45 1.74
C GLY A 120 12.47 -12.10 2.98
N ARG A 121 12.72 -12.90 4.03
CA ARG A 121 11.87 -12.93 5.22
C ARG A 121 11.81 -11.58 5.97
N ALA A 122 12.90 -10.82 6.00
CA ALA A 122 12.93 -9.51 6.65
C ALA A 122 11.94 -8.51 6.04
N VAL A 123 11.76 -8.54 4.70
CA VAL A 123 10.80 -7.68 4.00
C VAL A 123 9.37 -8.11 4.35
N LEU A 124 9.10 -9.42 4.31
CA LEU A 124 7.79 -9.99 4.67
C LEU A 124 7.41 -9.70 6.13
N ASP A 125 8.32 -9.89 7.07
CA ASP A 125 8.07 -9.61 8.49
C ASP A 125 7.81 -8.13 8.74
N THR A 126 8.54 -7.23 8.06
CA THR A 126 8.32 -5.79 8.14
C THR A 126 6.96 -5.39 7.54
N ALA A 127 6.60 -5.94 6.38
CA ALA A 127 5.30 -5.71 5.77
C ALA A 127 4.16 -6.14 6.71
N ARG A 128 4.25 -7.34 7.30
CA ARG A 128 3.28 -7.85 8.29
C ARG A 128 3.24 -7.00 9.57
N GLN A 129 4.40 -6.54 10.06
CA GLN A 129 4.48 -5.71 11.26
C GLN A 129 3.84 -4.33 11.04
N GLY A 130 4.10 -3.68 9.91
CA GLY A 130 3.49 -2.41 9.54
C GLY A 130 1.97 -2.50 9.40
N SER A 131 1.45 -3.62 8.88
CA SER A 131 0.01 -3.90 8.83
C SER A 131 -0.63 -3.92 10.22
N ILE A 132 0.07 -4.48 11.20
CA ILE A 132 -0.42 -4.61 12.58
C ILE A 132 -0.38 -3.27 13.31
N SER A 133 0.64 -2.43 13.06
CA SER A 133 0.85 -1.20 13.83
C SER A 133 -0.15 -0.07 13.55
N LEU A 134 -0.88 -0.18 12.44
CA LEU A 134 -1.88 0.79 11.99
C LEU A 134 -3.30 0.56 12.48
N LEU A 135 -3.58 -0.63 13.01
CA LEU A 135 -4.93 -0.93 13.44
C LEU A 135 -5.22 -0.35 14.83
N PRO A 136 -6.48 0.04 15.07
CA PRO A 136 -6.94 0.58 16.34
C PRO A 136 -6.42 -0.20 17.55
N ALA A 137 -5.95 0.50 18.59
CA ALA A 137 -5.80 -0.08 19.91
C ALA A 137 -7.17 -0.64 20.36
N GLY A 138 -7.32 -1.97 20.36
CA GLY A 138 -8.58 -2.66 20.62
C GLY A 138 -8.96 -3.74 19.59
N THR A 139 -8.31 -3.81 18.42
CA THR A 139 -8.27 -5.06 17.63
C THR A 139 -7.36 -6.02 18.36
N SER A 140 -7.96 -6.93 19.13
CA SER A 140 -7.30 -7.83 20.06
C SER A 140 -6.17 -8.62 19.39
N LYS A 141 -4.92 -8.27 19.69
CA LYS A 141 -3.86 -9.26 19.81
C LYS A 141 -3.87 -9.76 21.25
N LEU A 142 -4.53 -10.90 21.46
CA LEU A 142 -4.10 -11.86 22.47
C LEU A 142 -2.68 -12.29 22.03
N THR A 143 -1.68 -11.49 22.37
CA THR A 143 -0.24 -11.82 22.50
C THR A 143 0.56 -10.51 22.53
N SER A 144 0.70 -10.00 23.75
CA SER A 144 1.78 -9.13 24.18
C SER A 144 3.15 -9.76 23.92
N PHE A 145 4.04 -9.04 23.27
CA PHE A 145 5.48 -8.98 23.53
C PHE A 145 5.86 -7.54 23.15
N GLY A 146 5.87 -6.58 24.09
CA GLY A 146 7.04 -6.18 24.89
C GLY A 146 8.07 -5.50 23.96
N THR A 147 8.43 -4.22 24.06
CA THR A 147 8.38 -3.24 25.15
C THR A 147 8.39 -1.82 24.55
N GLY A 148 7.50 -0.93 25.01
CA GLY A 148 7.53 0.48 24.62
C GLY A 148 6.14 1.11 24.66
N THR A 149 5.72 1.50 25.85
CA THR A 149 4.53 2.34 26.10
C THR A 149 4.66 3.70 25.40
N THR A 150 3.66 4.12 24.62
CA THR A 150 3.15 5.50 24.58
C THR A 150 1.93 5.65 23.65
N ASP A 151 0.90 6.30 24.20
CA ASP A 151 -0.24 7.00 23.58
C ASP A 151 -1.21 6.24 22.65
N MET A 152 -2.16 5.59 23.33
CA MET A 152 -3.35 4.94 22.79
C MET A 152 -4.39 5.97 22.32
N ALA A 153 -4.45 6.23 21.01
CA ALA A 153 -5.61 6.89 20.40
C ALA A 153 -6.73 5.86 20.17
N THR A 154 -7.80 5.97 20.95
CA THR A 154 -9.00 5.12 20.90
C THR A 154 -9.73 5.31 19.55
N PHE A 155 -9.50 4.43 18.59
CA PHE A 155 -10.41 4.28 17.46
C PHE A 155 -11.52 3.30 17.85
N GLY A 156 -12.55 3.86 18.50
CA GLY A 156 -13.90 3.30 18.65
C GLY A 156 -14.01 1.82 19.01
N THR A 157 -14.24 1.53 20.29
CA THR A 157 -14.89 0.29 20.72
C THR A 157 -16.21 0.08 19.96
N LEU A 158 -16.37 -1.10 19.36
CA LEU A 158 -17.57 -1.58 18.67
C LEU A 158 -18.70 -1.88 19.66
N THR A 159 -19.39 -0.86 20.17
CA THR A 159 -20.66 -1.07 20.87
C THR A 159 -21.81 -0.22 20.31
N ASP A 160 -21.60 0.48 19.19
CA ASP A 160 -22.67 1.18 18.47
C ASP A 160 -22.91 0.53 17.09
N PRO A 161 -24.02 -0.23 16.91
CA PRO A 161 -24.32 -0.95 15.68
C PRO A 161 -24.63 -0.05 14.48
N LEU A 162 -24.72 1.29 14.64
CA LEU A 162 -25.23 2.18 13.60
C LEU A 162 -24.35 3.38 13.25
N LYS A 163 -23.16 3.61 13.85
CA LYS A 163 -22.53 4.95 13.74
C LYS A 163 -21.01 5.12 13.68
N LYS A 164 -20.17 4.15 13.27
CA LYS A 164 -18.79 4.49 12.87
C LYS A 164 -18.35 3.74 11.62
N ALA A 165 -18.28 4.45 10.50
CA ALA A 165 -17.56 3.99 9.32
C ALA A 165 -16.10 3.70 9.74
N ILE A 166 -15.75 2.42 9.71
CA ILE A 166 -14.42 1.92 10.06
C ILE A 166 -13.47 2.31 8.93
N LEU A 167 -12.35 2.92 9.30
CA LEU A 167 -11.24 3.11 8.39
C LEU A 167 -10.64 1.74 8.07
N THR A 168 -10.75 1.29 6.83
CA THR A 168 -10.22 0.00 6.39
C THR A 168 -8.74 0.13 6.08
N VAL A 169 -7.95 -0.84 6.55
CA VAL A 169 -6.54 -0.99 6.18
C VAL A 169 -6.43 -1.94 4.99
N LEU A 170 -5.79 -1.49 3.91
CA LEU A 170 -5.63 -2.23 2.66
C LEU A 170 -4.19 -2.71 2.50
N LEU A 171 -3.95 -3.99 2.73
CA LEU A 171 -2.63 -4.59 2.74
C LEU A 171 -2.21 -5.00 1.34
N HIS A 172 -1.03 -4.59 0.86
CA HIS A 172 -0.48 -5.18 -0.35
C HIS A 172 -0.01 -6.63 -0.10
N ASP A 173 -0.22 -7.53 -1.05
CA ASP A 173 0.11 -8.97 -0.97
C ASP A 173 1.62 -9.31 -0.90
N ALA A 174 2.47 -8.28 -0.92
CA ALA A 174 3.94 -8.36 -1.00
C ALA A 174 4.47 -9.30 -2.11
N PHE A 175 3.78 -9.40 -3.24
CA PHE A 175 4.06 -10.32 -4.35
C PHE A 175 4.08 -11.80 -3.92
N GLN A 176 3.36 -12.14 -2.85
CA GLN A 176 3.15 -13.52 -2.43
C GLN A 176 1.85 -14.05 -3.03
N PRO A 177 1.72 -15.37 -3.26
CA PRO A 177 0.42 -15.95 -3.56
C PRO A 177 -0.57 -15.62 -2.42
N LEU A 178 -1.85 -15.46 -2.72
CA LEU A 178 -2.87 -15.07 -1.75
C LEU A 178 -2.93 -16.06 -0.57
N SER A 179 -2.63 -17.34 -0.83
CA SER A 179 -2.55 -18.39 0.19
C SER A 179 -1.54 -18.12 1.32
N TYR A 180 -0.50 -17.32 1.08
CA TYR A 180 0.44 -16.87 2.11
C TYR A 180 -0.25 -16.07 3.23
N TRP A 181 -1.34 -15.38 2.88
CA TRP A 181 -2.09 -14.50 3.77
C TRP A 181 -3.31 -15.17 4.41
N ASN A 182 -3.57 -16.45 4.11
CA ASN A 182 -4.67 -17.21 4.72
C ASN A 182 -4.56 -17.20 6.26
N GLY A 183 -5.65 -16.83 6.94
CA GLY A 183 -5.70 -16.73 8.40
C GLY A 183 -4.99 -15.50 8.99
N PHE A 184 -4.33 -14.68 8.17
CA PHE A 184 -3.73 -13.44 8.63
C PHE A 184 -4.76 -12.32 8.71
N MET A 185 -5.00 -11.86 9.94
CA MET A 185 -5.85 -10.70 10.22
C MET A 185 -7.33 -10.87 9.80
N ASN A 186 -7.83 -12.11 9.88
CA ASN A 186 -9.23 -12.43 9.63
C ASN A 186 -10.13 -12.20 10.85
N LEU A 187 -11.45 -12.20 10.59
CA LEU A 187 -12.49 -12.29 11.61
C LEU A 187 -12.40 -13.62 12.40
N PRO A 188 -12.84 -13.65 13.67
CA PRO A 188 -13.34 -12.51 14.46
C PRO A 188 -12.22 -11.68 15.13
N GLY A 189 -10.95 -12.08 15.01
CA GLY A 189 -9.83 -11.43 15.69
C GLY A 189 -9.53 -10.02 15.18
N TRP A 190 -9.88 -9.74 13.93
CA TRP A 190 -9.60 -8.47 13.24
C TRP A 190 -10.77 -8.06 12.35
N GLN A 191 -10.96 -6.75 12.19
CA GLN A 191 -12.00 -6.15 11.35
C GLN A 191 -11.43 -4.95 10.60
N GLY A 192 -12.06 -4.58 9.48
CA GLY A 192 -11.61 -3.44 8.68
C GLY A 192 -10.26 -3.70 8.01
N VAL A 193 -10.02 -4.93 7.56
CA VAL A 193 -8.81 -5.32 6.82
C VAL A 193 -9.23 -5.84 5.45
N ALA A 194 -8.53 -5.39 4.42
CA ALA A 194 -8.64 -5.83 3.05
C ALA A 194 -7.25 -6.11 2.48
N MET A 195 -7.19 -6.87 1.40
CA MET A 195 -5.99 -7.19 0.64
C MET A 195 -6.03 -6.47 -0.71
N ASP A 196 -4.88 -5.99 -1.13
CA ASP A 196 -4.57 -5.40 -2.42
C ASP A 196 -3.60 -6.31 -3.16
N THR A 197 -3.95 -6.60 -4.41
CA THR A 197 -3.09 -7.35 -5.33
C THR A 197 -2.92 -6.58 -6.64
N HIS A 198 -1.72 -6.65 -7.19
CA HIS A 198 -1.38 -5.97 -8.43
C HIS A 198 -1.15 -6.98 -9.55
N ILE A 199 -1.92 -6.85 -10.62
CA ILE A 199 -1.98 -7.87 -11.66
C ILE A 199 -1.55 -7.29 -13.00
N TYR A 200 -0.51 -7.91 -13.53
CA TYR A 200 0.31 -7.39 -14.60
C TYR A 200 0.79 -8.55 -15.47
N GLN A 201 0.86 -8.33 -16.78
CA GLN A 201 1.22 -9.36 -17.76
C GLN A 201 2.24 -8.84 -18.77
N MET A 202 3.24 -8.08 -18.32
CA MET A 202 4.27 -7.53 -19.20
C MET A 202 5.64 -7.31 -18.53
N PHE A 203 5.87 -7.81 -17.31
CA PHE A 203 7.14 -7.60 -16.59
C PHE A 203 8.12 -8.78 -16.66
N SER A 204 7.85 -9.77 -17.52
CA SER A 204 8.76 -10.88 -17.82
C SER A 204 8.75 -11.23 -19.30
N ASP A 205 9.82 -11.86 -19.79
CA ASP A 205 9.91 -12.33 -21.19
C ASP A 205 8.77 -13.31 -21.53
N ALA A 206 8.41 -14.17 -20.57
CA ALA A 206 7.30 -15.10 -20.71
C ALA A 206 5.95 -14.38 -20.82
N ASP A 207 5.77 -13.27 -20.09
CA ASP A 207 4.56 -12.47 -20.17
C ASP A 207 4.44 -11.78 -21.53
N VAL A 208 5.48 -11.10 -22.01
CA VAL A 208 5.45 -10.36 -23.28
C VAL A 208 5.40 -11.26 -24.52
N ALA A 209 5.74 -12.55 -24.37
CA ALA A 209 5.64 -13.55 -25.42
C ALA A 209 4.24 -14.20 -25.55
N ARG A 210 3.28 -13.89 -24.67
CA ARG A 210 1.93 -14.48 -24.74
C ARG A 210 1.19 -14.05 -26.00
N THR A 211 0.39 -14.96 -26.54
CA THR A 211 -0.65 -14.65 -27.52
C THR A 211 -1.84 -13.96 -26.85
N ASN A 212 -2.68 -13.26 -27.61
CA ASN A 212 -3.90 -12.63 -27.09
C ASN A 212 -4.82 -13.62 -26.34
N ALA A 213 -4.95 -14.86 -26.84
CA ALA A 213 -5.73 -15.89 -26.17
C ALA A 213 -5.12 -16.28 -24.82
N GLN A 214 -3.80 -16.37 -24.72
CA GLN A 214 -3.10 -16.66 -23.46
C GLN A 214 -3.23 -15.50 -22.46
N TYR A 215 -3.15 -14.24 -22.91
CA TYR A 215 -3.38 -13.08 -22.05
C TYR A 215 -4.77 -13.08 -21.40
N ILE A 216 -5.80 -13.35 -22.21
CA ILE A 216 -7.18 -13.43 -21.73
C ILE A 216 -7.32 -14.62 -20.77
N SER A 217 -6.81 -15.80 -21.14
CA SER A 217 -6.87 -16.98 -20.30
C SER A 217 -6.19 -16.77 -18.95
N ALA A 218 -5.00 -16.16 -18.93
CA ALA A 218 -4.28 -15.86 -17.69
C ALA A 218 -5.05 -14.86 -16.80
N ALA A 219 -5.70 -13.85 -17.40
CA ALA A 219 -6.55 -12.92 -16.66
C ALA A 219 -7.79 -13.60 -16.06
N CYS A 220 -8.38 -14.58 -16.76
CA CYS A 220 -9.51 -15.34 -16.24
C CYS A 220 -9.13 -16.38 -15.18
N GLN A 221 -7.84 -16.76 -15.10
CA GLN A 221 -7.29 -17.76 -14.17
C GLN A 221 -6.57 -17.13 -12.98
N MET A 222 -6.76 -15.83 -12.73
CA MET A 222 -6.24 -15.19 -11.53
C MET A 222 -6.70 -15.94 -10.27
N GLU A 223 -5.86 -15.91 -9.22
CA GLU A 223 -5.99 -16.78 -8.05
C GLU A 223 -7.38 -16.75 -7.40
N ASP A 224 -7.82 -17.92 -6.95
CA ASP A 224 -9.04 -18.04 -6.14
C ASP A 224 -8.80 -17.38 -4.77
N SER A 225 -9.59 -16.34 -4.48
CA SER A 225 -9.54 -15.62 -3.21
C SER A 225 -10.47 -16.20 -2.15
N SER A 226 -11.11 -17.35 -2.40
CA SER A 226 -12.13 -17.95 -1.53
C SER A 226 -11.62 -18.25 -0.11
N GLU A 227 -10.36 -18.66 0.03
CA GLU A 227 -9.74 -19.01 1.31
C GLU A 227 -9.07 -17.82 2.03
N LEU A 228 -8.90 -16.68 1.35
CA LEU A 228 -8.21 -15.51 1.91
C LEU A 228 -8.94 -14.97 3.14
N GLY A 229 -10.27 -15.03 3.14
CA GLY A 229 -11.14 -14.56 4.23
C GLY A 229 -11.02 -13.05 4.53
N LEU A 230 -10.45 -12.29 3.59
CA LEU A 230 -10.41 -10.83 3.57
C LEU A 230 -11.07 -10.33 2.28
N TRP A 231 -11.53 -9.08 2.28
CA TRP A 231 -11.93 -8.42 1.04
C TRP A 231 -10.70 -8.27 0.15
N LEU A 232 -10.80 -8.68 -1.11
CA LEU A 232 -9.72 -8.51 -2.10
C LEU A 232 -10.05 -7.37 -3.06
N ILE A 233 -9.08 -6.51 -3.33
CA ILE A 233 -9.14 -5.44 -4.32
C ILE A 233 -7.96 -5.64 -5.28
N VAL A 234 -8.21 -5.58 -6.59
CA VAL A 234 -7.13 -5.43 -7.58
C VAL A 234 -6.81 -3.94 -7.69
N GLY A 235 -5.88 -3.46 -6.87
CA GLY A 235 -5.57 -2.02 -6.76
C GLY A 235 -4.81 -1.47 -7.96
N LYS A 236 -4.06 -2.33 -8.66
CA LYS A 236 -3.41 -1.98 -9.93
C LYS A 236 -3.52 -3.08 -10.97
N TRP A 237 -3.80 -2.64 -12.19
CA TRP A 237 -3.76 -3.43 -13.42
C TRP A 237 -3.71 -2.50 -14.62
N THR A 238 -3.41 -3.02 -15.80
CA THR A 238 -3.44 -2.29 -17.08
C THR A 238 -3.80 -3.24 -18.22
N PRO A 239 -4.41 -2.77 -19.32
CA PRO A 239 -4.58 -3.57 -20.53
C PRO A 239 -3.28 -3.71 -21.35
N ALA A 240 -2.15 -3.14 -20.90
CA ALA A 240 -0.89 -3.22 -21.62
C ALA A 240 -0.40 -4.68 -21.73
N THR A 241 -0.17 -5.13 -22.97
CA THR A 241 0.43 -6.43 -23.30
C THR A 241 1.92 -6.31 -23.65
N THR A 242 2.50 -5.11 -23.54
CA THR A 242 3.90 -4.82 -23.86
C THR A 242 4.49 -3.92 -22.80
N ASP A 243 5.81 -3.93 -22.64
CA ASP A 243 6.54 -3.02 -21.78
C ASP A 243 7.25 -1.88 -22.56
N CYS A 244 6.78 -1.58 -23.78
CA CYS A 244 7.37 -0.57 -24.67
C CYS A 244 7.23 0.89 -24.20
N ALA A 245 6.41 1.16 -23.17
CA ALA A 245 6.24 2.51 -22.67
C ALA A 245 7.59 3.03 -22.16
N LYS A 246 8.03 4.18 -22.70
CA LYS A 246 9.34 4.76 -22.38
C LYS A 246 9.54 4.88 -20.87
N TYR A 247 10.64 4.30 -20.39
CA TYR A 247 11.05 4.27 -18.98
C TYR A 247 10.15 3.48 -18.04
N LEU A 248 9.25 2.63 -18.55
CA LEU A 248 8.46 1.72 -17.72
C LEU A 248 9.35 0.77 -16.89
N ASN A 249 10.43 0.25 -17.49
CA ASN A 249 11.39 -0.61 -16.80
C ASN A 249 12.45 0.17 -16.00
N GLY A 250 12.50 1.49 -16.19
CA GLY A 250 13.51 2.37 -15.62
C GLY A 250 14.17 3.30 -16.63
N ARG A 251 14.70 4.42 -16.12
CA ARG A 251 15.51 5.32 -16.95
C ARG A 251 16.76 4.59 -17.44
N GLY A 252 16.91 4.54 -18.77
CA GLY A 252 18.07 3.91 -19.42
C GLY A 252 17.97 2.38 -19.56
N ILE A 253 16.79 1.81 -19.33
CA ILE A 253 16.49 0.38 -19.54
C ILE A 253 15.48 0.30 -20.68
N GLY A 254 15.72 -0.61 -21.64
CA GLY A 254 14.84 -0.84 -22.77
C GLY A 254 13.61 -1.66 -22.42
N ALA A 255 13.04 -2.33 -23.42
CA ALA A 255 11.86 -3.17 -23.27
C ALA A 255 12.17 -4.63 -23.60
N ARG A 256 11.46 -5.55 -22.94
CA ARG A 256 11.53 -6.99 -23.25
C ARG A 256 10.85 -7.27 -24.58
N TYR A 257 9.75 -6.58 -24.86
CA TYR A 257 8.89 -6.85 -26.01
C TYR A 257 9.62 -6.73 -27.35
N ASP A 258 10.54 -5.77 -27.49
CA ASP A 258 11.34 -5.55 -28.70
C ASP A 258 12.79 -6.05 -28.58
N GLY A 259 13.15 -6.67 -27.45
CA GLY A 259 14.48 -7.25 -27.21
C GLY A 259 15.57 -6.23 -26.89
N GLU A 260 15.20 -5.01 -26.44
CA GLU A 260 16.14 -3.94 -26.07
C GLU A 260 16.53 -3.93 -24.58
N ASN A 261 16.26 -5.02 -23.85
CA ASN A 261 16.35 -5.10 -22.39
C ASN A 261 17.77 -5.32 -21.85
#